data_AF-A0A1M5XNX4-F1
#
_entry.id   AF-A0A1M5XNX4-F1
#
_cell.length_a   1.000
_cell.length_b   1.000
_cell.length_c   1.000
_cell.angle_alpha   90.00
_cell.angle_beta   90.00
_cell.angle_gamma   90.00
#
_symmetry.space_group_name_H-M   'P 1'
#
loop_
_entity.id
_entity.type
_entity.pdbx_description
1 polymer ?
#
loop_
_entity_poly.entity_id
_entity_poly.type
_entity_poly.pdbx_seq_one_letter_code
_entity_poly.pdbx_strand_id
1 'polypeptide(L)'
;MRMGGIHMKKYDDMSTEELNNEIKRLKDLLEEVIEEREMIFSTTGIHRSVQYHVVKYETEINEIKENIDHISRLAEGRAAM
;
A
#
# COMPACT_ATOMS: atom_id res chain seq x y z
N MET A 1 -12.23 -3.57 14.27
CA MET A 1 -11.02 -4.43 14.39
C MET A 1 -9.86 -3.63 13.81
N ARG A 2 -8.88 -3.24 14.62
CA ARG A 2 -7.68 -2.54 14.11
C ARG A 2 -6.64 -3.61 13.77
N MET A 3 -6.47 -3.90 12.49
CA MET A 3 -5.43 -4.79 11.98
C MET A 3 -4.19 -4.02 11.51
N GLY A 4 -3.91 -2.83 12.08
CA GLY A 4 -2.75 -2.00 11.69
C GLY A 4 -1.43 -2.34 12.38
N GLY A 5 -1.38 -3.35 13.25
CA GLY A 5 -0.21 -3.59 14.13
C GLY A 5 0.79 -4.65 13.67
N ILE A 6 0.44 -5.46 12.66
CA ILE A 6 1.23 -6.66 12.32
C ILE A 6 2.24 -6.39 11.18
N HIS A 7 2.05 -5.34 10.38
CA HIS A 7 2.94 -5.05 9.25
C HIS A 7 4.11 -4.12 9.60
N MET A 8 3.94 -3.11 10.46
CA MET A 8 5.05 -2.18 10.81
C MET A 8 6.27 -2.90 11.40
N LYS A 9 6.07 -3.81 12.37
CA LYS A 9 7.19 -4.57 12.97
C LYS A 9 7.95 -5.45 11.97
N LYS A 10 7.32 -5.86 10.86
CA LYS A 10 7.97 -6.72 9.86
C LYS A 10 9.08 -5.99 9.12
N TYR A 11 8.96 -4.67 8.96
CA TYR A 11 9.91 -3.87 8.19
C TYR A 11 11.11 -3.43 9.02
N ASP A 12 10.94 -3.24 10.33
CA ASP A 12 12.04 -2.85 11.22
C ASP A 12 13.22 -3.85 11.21
N ASP A 13 12.97 -5.13 10.95
CA ASP A 13 14.03 -6.17 10.91
C ASP A 13 14.68 -6.37 9.53
N MET A 14 14.14 -5.79 8.46
CA MET A 14 14.66 -5.94 7.08
C MET A 14 15.91 -5.08 6.86
N SER A 15 16.91 -5.53 6.10
CA SER A 15 18.07 -4.72 5.68
C SER A 15 17.69 -3.58 4.72
N THR A 16 18.56 -2.59 4.51
CA THR A 16 18.29 -1.47 3.58
C THR A 16 18.00 -1.95 2.15
N GLU A 17 18.66 -3.00 1.68
CA GLU A 17 18.40 -3.59 0.36
C GLU A 17 17.01 -4.25 0.32
N GLU A 18 16.64 -4.99 1.36
CA GLU A 18 15.32 -5.59 1.51
C GLU A 18 14.21 -4.53 1.61
N LEU A 19 14.43 -3.44 2.34
CA LEU A 19 13.51 -2.29 2.42
C LEU A 19 13.30 -1.67 1.03
N ASN A 20 14.37 -1.46 0.25
CA ASN A 20 14.27 -0.92 -1.11
C ASN A 20 13.51 -1.85 -2.06
N ASN A 21 13.76 -3.16 -1.97
CA ASN A 21 13.04 -4.17 -2.74
C ASN A 21 11.56 -4.21 -2.37
N GLU A 22 11.24 -4.09 -1.08
CA GLU A 22 9.87 -4.07 -0.60
C GLU A 22 9.15 -2.76 -0.98
N ILE A 23 9.82 -1.60 -0.97
CA ILE A 23 9.28 -0.35 -1.52
C ILE A 23 8.89 -0.54 -2.98
N LYS A 24 9.77 -1.17 -3.78
CA LYS A 24 9.48 -1.43 -5.19
C LYS A 24 8.25 -2.33 -5.33
N ARG A 25 8.21 -3.45 -4.60
CA ARG A 25 7.07 -4.38 -4.60
C ARG A 25 5.76 -3.70 -4.19
N LEU A 26 5.79 -2.81 -3.20
CA LEU A 26 4.60 -2.08 -2.75
C LEU A 26 4.15 -1.01 -3.76
N LYS A 27 5.07 -0.40 -4.50
CA LYS A 27 4.74 0.52 -5.60
C LYS A 27 4.09 -0.22 -6.77
N ASP A 28 4.64 -1.37 -7.14
CA ASP A 28 4.04 -2.22 -8.18
C ASP A 28 2.63 -2.68 -7.75
N LEU A 29 2.47 -3.11 -6.49
CA LEU A 29 1.16 -3.47 -5.94
C LEU A 29 0.18 -2.27 -5.92
N LEU A 30 0.66 -1.07 -5.61
CA LEU A 30 -0.16 0.13 -5.62
C LEU A 30 -0.70 0.41 -7.02
N GLU A 31 0.13 0.25 -8.05
CA GLU A 31 -0.26 0.41 -9.45
C GLU A 31 -1.32 -0.62 -9.84
N GLU A 32 -1.10 -1.91 -9.53
CA GLU A 32 -2.08 -2.97 -9.78
C GLU A 32 -3.45 -2.68 -9.13
N VAL A 33 -3.46 -2.23 -7.88
CA VAL A 33 -4.70 -1.91 -7.14
C VAL A 33 -5.40 -0.69 -7.75
N ILE A 34 -4.65 0.30 -8.24
CA ILE A 34 -5.22 1.47 -8.93
C ILE A 34 -5.81 1.06 -10.28
N GLU A 35 -5.12 0.22 -11.06
CA GLU A 35 -5.62 -0.28 -12.34
C GLU A 35 -6.88 -1.14 -12.15
N GLU A 36 -6.90 -2.03 -11.15
CA GLU A 36 -8.07 -2.85 -10.82
C GLU A 36 -9.25 -1.96 -10.44
N ARG A 37 -9.01 -0.93 -9.62
CA ARG A 37 -9.99 0.10 -9.29
C ARG A 37 -10.55 0.69 -10.59
N GLU A 38 -9.71 1.26 -11.45
CA GLU A 38 -10.15 1.90 -12.70
C GLU A 38 -10.93 0.96 -13.63
N MET A 39 -10.51 -0.31 -13.76
CA MET A 39 -11.25 -1.31 -14.52
C MET A 39 -12.65 -1.57 -13.94
N ILE A 40 -12.76 -1.70 -12.62
CA ILE A 40 -14.06 -1.93 -11.97
C ILE A 40 -14.96 -0.72 -12.09
N PHE A 41 -14.43 0.49 -11.89
CA PHE A 41 -15.21 1.73 -12.04
C PHE A 41 -15.63 2.01 -13.50
N SER A 42 -14.83 1.57 -14.48
CA SER A 42 -15.18 1.70 -15.91
C SER A 42 -16.19 0.65 -16.38
N THR A 43 -16.23 -0.53 -15.76
CA THR A 43 -17.19 -1.61 -16.10
C THR A 43 -18.50 -1.55 -15.30
N THR A 44 -18.47 -1.05 -14.07
CA THR A 44 -19.67 -0.97 -13.24
C THR A 44 -20.46 0.32 -13.54
N GLY A 45 -21.45 0.20 -14.42
CA GLY A 45 -22.52 1.19 -14.51
C GLY A 45 -23.13 1.43 -13.13
N ILE A 46 -23.23 2.70 -12.72
CA ILE A 46 -23.66 3.26 -11.43
C ILE A 46 -24.64 2.34 -10.66
N HIS A 47 -24.10 1.38 -9.90
CA HIS A 47 -24.86 0.50 -9.03
C HIS A 47 -24.39 0.70 -7.58
N ARG A 48 -25.27 0.56 -6.58
CA ARG A 48 -24.98 0.90 -5.17
C ARG A 48 -23.75 0.20 -4.57
N SER A 49 -23.28 -0.89 -5.17
CA SER A 49 -22.05 -1.61 -4.81
C SER A 49 -20.78 -0.76 -5.01
N VAL A 50 -20.85 0.24 -5.89
CA VAL A 50 -19.75 1.16 -6.21
C VAL A 50 -19.19 1.81 -4.94
N GLN A 51 -20.04 2.24 -4.00
CA GLN A 51 -19.57 2.88 -2.76
C GLN A 51 -18.75 1.94 -1.87
N TYR A 52 -19.10 0.65 -1.81
CA TYR A 52 -18.32 -0.35 -1.07
C TYR A 52 -16.95 -0.59 -1.75
N HIS A 53 -16.92 -0.69 -3.08
CA HIS A 53 -15.67 -0.81 -3.82
C HIS A 53 -14.79 0.43 -3.70
N VAL A 54 -15.37 1.65 -3.72
CA VAL A 54 -14.63 2.91 -3.47
C VAL A 54 -13.92 2.82 -2.12
N VAL A 55 -14.66 2.54 -1.05
CA VAL A 55 -14.13 2.53 0.31
C VAL A 55 -13.09 1.44 0.49
N LYS A 56 -13.29 0.25 -0.11
CA LYS A 56 -12.32 -0.83 -0.08
C LYS A 56 -11.00 -0.42 -0.73
N TYR A 57 -11.04 0.05 -1.98
CA TYR A 57 -9.82 0.42 -2.71
C TYR A 57 -9.14 1.63 -2.10
N GLU A 58 -9.89 2.62 -1.60
CA GLU A 58 -9.30 3.75 -0.87
C GLU A 58 -8.58 3.30 0.41
N THR A 59 -9.15 2.33 1.13
CA THR A 59 -8.51 1.75 2.33
C THR A 59 -7.23 1.01 1.96
N GLU A 60 -7.26 0.10 0.98
CA GLU A 60 -6.08 -0.66 0.52
C GLU A 60 -4.99 0.28 -0.02
N ILE A 61 -5.35 1.28 -0.84
CA ILE A 61 -4.41 2.28 -1.35
C ILE A 61 -3.75 3.06 -0.22
N ASN A 62 -4.52 3.48 0.78
CA ASN A 62 -3.98 4.22 1.92
C ASN A 62 -3.04 3.35 2.76
N GLU A 63 -3.41 2.11 3.05
CA GLU A 63 -2.54 1.17 3.78
C GLU A 63 -1.22 0.91 3.03
N ILE A 64 -1.27 0.73 1.70
CA ILE A 64 -0.07 0.55 0.88
C ILE A 64 0.80 1.82 0.93
N LYS A 65 0.21 3.01 0.83
CA LYS A 65 0.93 4.28 0.92
C LYS A 65 1.58 4.49 2.29
N GLU A 66 0.87 4.18 3.38
CA GLU A 66 1.40 4.26 4.74
C GLU A 66 2.59 3.31 4.93
N ASN A 67 2.51 2.09 4.39
CA ASN A 67 3.62 1.14 4.41
C ASN A 67 4.82 1.65 3.60
N ILE A 68 4.60 2.22 2.41
CA ILE A 68 5.67 2.81 1.60
C ILE A 68 6.35 3.96 2.36
N ASP A 69 5.59 4.89 2.95
CA ASP A 69 6.13 6.02 3.71
C ASP A 69 6.94 5.55 4.92
N HIS A 70 6.42 4.57 5.66
CA HIS A 70 7.11 4.00 6.82
C HIS A 70 8.46 3.36 6.44
N ILE A 71 8.46 2.50 5.42
CA ILE A 71 9.68 1.82 4.95
C ILE A 71 10.68 2.82 4.36
N SER A 72 10.20 3.86 3.67
CA SER A 72 11.06 4.92 3.12
C SER A 72 11.77 5.67 4.23
N ARG A 73 11.06 6.04 5.32
CA ARG A 73 11.67 6.67 6.49
C ARG A 73 12.69 5.77 7.19
N LEU A 74 12.42 4.47 7.28
CA LEU A 74 13.39 3.51 7.83
C LEU A 74 14.66 3.43 6.97
N ALA A 75 14.52 3.40 5.64
CA ALA A 75 15.64 3.36 4.72
C ALA A 75 16.47 4.66 4.76
N GLU A 76 15.81 5.82 4.76
CA GLU A 76 16.46 7.14 4.86
C GLU A 76 17.18 7.32 6.20
N GLY A 77 16.54 6.96 7.32
CA GLY A 77 17.14 7.04 8.64
C GLY A 77 18.38 6.16 8.80
N ARG A 78 18.47 5.05 8.06
CA ARG A 78 19.64 4.17 8.04
C ARG A 78 20.74 4.62 7.09
N ALA A 79 20.39 5.31 6.01
CA ALA A 79 21.37 5.88 5.08
C ALA A 79 22.07 7.13 5.65
N ALA A 80 21.46 7.79 6.64
CA ALA A 80 22.01 8.95 7.33
C ALA A 80 22.95 8.61 8.51
N MET A 81 23.09 7.33 8.87
CA MET A 81 24.01 6.80 9.89
C MET A 81 25.28 6.25 9.24
#